data_AF-A0A847VP62-F1
#
_entry.id   AF-A0A847VP62-F1
#
_cell.length_a   1.000
_cell.length_b   1.000
_cell.length_c   1.000
_cell.angle_alpha   90.00
_cell.angle_beta   90.00
_cell.angle_gamma   90.00
#
_symmetry.space_group_name_H-M   'P 1'
#
loop_
_entity.id
_entity.type
_entity.pdbx_description
1 polymer ?
#
loop_
_entity_poly.entity_id
_entity_poly.type
_entity_poly.pdbx_seq_one_letter_code
_entity_poly.pdbx_strand_id
1 'polypeptide(L)'
;ELAIVDHTLARPGQAAGASGLTFAVGAAPPIVAAALSPTADVAMVVSAVTVVGLAALGAAGAALGGAPILRGTARVVFWGVLAMGVTALIGRLVGHSV
;
A
#
# COMPACT_ATOMS: atom_id res chain seq x y z
N GLU A 1 -7.95 -40.31 -0.28
CA GLU A 1 -6.96 -39.61 -1.13
C GLU A 1 -7.26 -38.12 -1.10
N LEU A 2 -6.66 -37.39 -0.15
CA LEU A 2 -6.55 -35.94 -0.32
C LEU A 2 -5.49 -35.75 -1.39
N ALA A 3 -5.81 -35.01 -2.45
CA ALA A 3 -4.88 -34.68 -3.54
C ALA A 3 -3.74 -33.74 -3.08
N ILE A 4 -3.08 -34.07 -1.96
CA ILE A 4 -1.87 -33.41 -1.49
C ILE A 4 -0.70 -34.06 -2.21
N VAL A 5 -0.37 -33.47 -3.34
CA VAL A 5 0.87 -33.67 -4.10
C VAL A 5 1.87 -32.64 -3.58
N ASP A 6 3.17 -32.95 -3.48
CA ASP A 6 4.18 -32.12 -2.79
C ASP A 6 4.21 -30.62 -3.19
N HIS A 7 3.71 -30.27 -4.38
CA HIS A 7 3.57 -28.88 -4.83
C HIS A 7 2.40 -28.09 -4.20
N THR A 8 1.50 -28.77 -3.48
CA THR A 8 0.37 -28.17 -2.76
C THR A 8 0.65 -27.93 -1.27
N LEU A 9 1.83 -28.34 -0.78
CA LEU A 9 2.27 -28.00 0.58
C LEU A 9 2.50 -26.49 0.69
N ALA A 10 1.75 -25.86 1.60
CA ALA A 10 1.92 -24.45 1.89
C ALA A 10 3.36 -24.16 2.34
N ARG A 11 3.98 -23.13 1.76
CA ARG A 11 5.32 -22.66 2.13
C ARG A 11 5.24 -21.36 2.94
N PRO A 12 4.87 -21.42 4.23
CA PRO A 12 4.54 -20.24 5.04
C PRO A 12 5.71 -19.26 5.18
N GLY A 13 6.94 -19.77 5.39
CA GLY A 13 8.13 -18.92 5.52
C GLY A 13 8.43 -18.13 4.25
N GLN A 14 8.26 -18.75 3.07
CA GLN A 14 8.45 -18.07 1.78
C GLN A 14 7.38 -17.01 1.55
N ALA A 15 6.12 -17.31 1.86
CA ALA A 15 5.01 -16.35 1.72
C ALA A 15 5.17 -15.15 2.67
N ALA A 16 5.54 -15.38 3.92
CA ALA A 16 5.80 -14.33 4.90
C ALA A 16 6.97 -13.43 4.47
N GLY A 17 8.10 -14.03 4.06
CA GLY A 17 9.26 -13.29 3.57
C GLY A 17 8.96 -12.44 2.35
N ALA A 18 8.26 -13.00 1.35
CA ALA A 18 7.85 -12.24 0.16
C ALA A 18 6.91 -11.08 0.51
N SER A 19 5.95 -11.30 1.43
CA SER A 19 5.01 -10.26 1.85
C SER A 19 5.71 -9.13 2.61
N GLY A 20 6.60 -9.46 3.54
CA GLY A 20 7.37 -8.48 4.30
C GLY A 20 8.26 -7.62 3.41
N LEU A 21 8.98 -8.25 2.46
CA LEU A 21 9.85 -7.54 1.53
C LEU A 21 9.07 -6.62 0.60
N THR A 22 7.97 -7.10 0.01
CA THR A 22 7.15 -6.28 -0.88
C THR A 22 6.49 -5.11 -0.13
N PHE A 23 6.07 -5.31 1.12
CA PHE A 23 5.57 -4.22 1.97
C PHE A 23 6.66 -3.18 2.26
N ALA A 24 7.84 -3.61 2.68
CA ALA A 24 8.96 -2.71 2.98
C ALA A 24 9.39 -1.90 1.75
N VAL A 25 9.50 -2.55 0.59
CA VAL A 25 9.83 -1.89 -0.68
C VAL A 25 8.72 -0.92 -1.09
N GLY A 26 7.45 -1.31 -0.95
CA GLY A 26 6.31 -0.45 -1.27
C GLY A 26 6.21 0.81 -0.38
N ALA A 27 6.69 0.72 0.87
CA ALA A 27 6.73 1.84 1.81
C ALA A 27 7.91 2.80 1.58
N ALA A 28 8.97 2.38 0.87
CA ALA A 28 10.17 3.19 0.70
C ALA A 28 9.92 4.55 0.01
N PRO A 29 9.17 4.64 -1.11
CA PRO A 29 8.94 5.93 -1.78
C PRO A 29 8.29 7.01 -0.88
N PRO A 30 7.17 6.76 -0.16
CA PRO A 30 6.59 7.77 0.73
C PRO A 30 7.49 8.10 1.93
N ILE A 31 8.30 7.15 2.43
CA ILE A 31 9.28 7.44 3.50
C ILE A 31 10.36 8.40 3.00
N VAL A 32 10.91 8.17 1.80
CA VAL A 32 11.90 9.08 1.19
C VAL A 32 11.28 10.45 0.93
N ALA A 33 10.03 10.48 0.43
CA ALA A 33 9.31 11.72 0.20
C ALA A 33 9.08 12.54 1.48
N ALA A 34 8.79 11.86 2.60
CA ALA A 34 8.68 12.50 3.91
C ALA A 34 10.01 13.09 4.37
N ALA A 35 11.11 12.34 4.22
CA ALA A 35 12.45 12.76 4.66
C ALA A 35 12.97 14.00 3.90
N LEU A 36 12.57 14.17 2.64
CA LEU A 36 13.00 15.27 1.79
C LEU A 36 12.05 16.48 1.78
N SER A 37 10.87 16.36 2.39
CA SER A 37 9.85 17.41 2.35
C SER A 37 10.04 18.48 3.43
N PRO A 38 9.77 19.76 3.12
CA PRO A 38 9.58 20.79 4.14
C PRO A 38 8.44 20.42 5.09
N THR A 39 8.56 20.77 6.37
CA THR A 39 7.61 20.38 7.43
C THR A 39 6.16 20.79 7.14
N ALA A 40 5.95 21.93 6.47
CA ALA A 40 4.62 22.41 6.09
C ALA A 40 3.92 21.54 5.03
N ASP A 41 4.68 20.86 4.17
CA ASP A 41 4.17 20.17 2.99
C ASP A 41 4.23 18.64 3.09
N VAL A 42 4.86 18.09 4.14
CA VAL A 42 5.06 16.63 4.33
C VAL A 42 3.77 15.86 4.09
N ALA A 43 2.66 16.28 4.69
CA ALA A 43 1.38 15.58 4.55
C ALA A 43 0.89 15.52 3.10
N MET A 44 1.04 16.63 2.36
CA MET A 44 0.61 16.73 0.97
C MET A 44 1.53 15.90 0.06
N VAL A 45 2.85 16.02 0.21
CA VAL A 45 3.83 15.32 -0.62
C VAL A 45 3.75 13.81 -0.40
N VAL A 46 3.70 13.35 0.85
CA VAL A 46 3.58 11.92 1.19
C VAL A 46 2.28 11.35 0.64
N SER A 47 1.16 12.08 0.75
CA SER A 47 -0.11 11.66 0.19
C SER A 47 -0.04 11.52 -1.33
N ALA A 48 0.51 12.51 -2.04
CA ALA A 48 0.65 12.48 -3.49
C ALA A 48 1.51 11.30 -3.97
N VAL A 49 2.70 11.11 -3.36
CA VAL A 49 3.60 10.00 -3.70
C VAL A 49 2.93 8.65 -3.42
N THR A 50 2.20 8.54 -2.31
CA THR A 50 1.48 7.30 -1.98
C THR A 50 0.37 7.01 -2.97
N VAL A 51 -0.43 8.00 -3.39
CA VAL A 51 -1.49 7.79 -4.39
C VAL A 51 -0.91 7.31 -5.73
N VAL A 52 0.19 7.92 -6.18
CA VAL A 52 0.90 7.47 -7.40
C VAL A 52 1.40 6.04 -7.25
N GLY A 53 2.02 5.72 -6.11
CA GLY A 53 2.48 4.37 -5.79
C GLY A 53 1.33 3.34 -5.77
N LEU A 54 0.21 3.67 -5.14
CA LEU A 54 -0.99 2.83 -5.10
C LEU A 54 -1.60 2.63 -6.49
N ALA A 55 -1.58 3.65 -7.35
CA ALA A 55 -2.06 3.52 -8.71
C ALA A 55 -1.18 2.55 -9.51
N ALA A 56 0.15 2.68 -9.40
CA ALA A 56 1.11 1.78 -10.05
C ALA A 56 0.99 0.34 -9.53
N LEU A 57 0.98 0.15 -8.21
CA LEU A 57 0.85 -1.17 -7.57
C LEU A 57 -0.53 -1.80 -7.85
N GLY A 58 -1.60 -1.01 -7.83
CA GLY A 58 -2.95 -1.47 -8.15
C GLY A 58 -3.07 -1.91 -9.61
N ALA A 59 -2.43 -1.19 -10.53
CA ALA A 59 -2.38 -1.57 -11.95
C ALA A 59 -1.57 -2.86 -12.16
N ALA A 60 -0.38 -2.94 -11.54
CA ALA A 60 0.46 -4.14 -11.61
C ALA A 60 -0.24 -5.36 -11.00
N GLY A 61 -0.85 -5.22 -9.83
CA GLY A 61 -1.59 -6.30 -9.16
C GLY A 61 -2.82 -6.74 -9.95
N ALA A 62 -3.55 -5.82 -10.59
CA ALA A 62 -4.67 -6.16 -11.44
C ALA A 62 -4.23 -6.89 -12.72
N ALA A 63 -3.15 -6.43 -13.35
CA ALA A 63 -2.58 -7.07 -14.54
C ALA A 63 -2.08 -8.49 -14.24
N LEU A 64 -1.29 -8.66 -13.17
CA LEU A 64 -0.78 -9.97 -12.75
C LEU A 64 -1.88 -10.92 -12.25
N GLY A 65 -2.96 -10.36 -11.68
CA GLY A 65 -4.12 -11.13 -11.19
C GLY A 65 -5.19 -11.41 -12.24
N GLY A 66 -5.02 -10.99 -13.49
CA GLY A 66 -6.01 -11.19 -14.56
C GLY A 66 -7.31 -10.41 -14.39
N ALA A 67 -7.32 -9.34 -13.57
CA ALA A 67 -8.48 -8.49 -13.34
C ALA A 67 -8.47 -7.25 -14.26
N PRO A 68 -9.64 -6.61 -14.52
CA PRO A 68 -9.67 -5.36 -15.27
C PRO A 68 -8.85 -4.27 -14.57
N ILE A 69 -7.77 -3.81 -15.22
CA ILE A 69 -6.76 -2.90 -14.65
C ILE A 69 -7.42 -1.67 -14.00
N LEU A 70 -8.25 -0.96 -14.75
CA LEU A 70 -8.93 0.25 -14.27
C LEU A 70 -9.74 0.00 -12.98
N ARG A 71 -10.49 -1.10 -12.90
CA ARG A 71 -11.32 -1.42 -11.72
C ARG A 71 -10.45 -1.84 -10.53
N GLY A 72 -9.42 -2.63 -10.78
CA GLY A 72 -8.46 -3.06 -9.75
C GLY A 72 -7.71 -1.87 -9.16
N THR A 73 -7.15 -1.01 -10.01
CA THR A 73 -6.45 0.21 -9.62
C THR A 73 -7.36 1.17 -8.86
N ALA A 74 -8.56 1.45 -9.39
CA ALA A 74 -9.50 2.37 -8.74
C ALA A 74 -9.88 1.92 -7.34
N ARG A 75 -10.11 0.62 -7.13
CA ARG A 75 -10.39 0.05 -5.80
C ARG A 75 -9.24 0.27 -4.83
N VAL A 76 -8.01 0.00 -5.25
CA VAL A 76 -6.81 0.15 -4.40
C VAL A 76 -6.59 1.61 -4.03
N VAL A 77 -6.64 2.51 -5.02
CA VAL A 77 -6.46 3.95 -4.79
C VAL A 77 -7.57 4.51 -3.91
N PHE A 78 -8.83 4.15 -4.16
CA PHE A 78 -9.97 4.62 -3.37
C PHE A 78 -9.83 4.26 -1.90
N TRP A 79 -9.58 2.99 -1.58
CA TRP A 79 -9.43 2.56 -0.19
C TRP A 79 -8.18 3.15 0.47
N GLY A 80 -7.09 3.32 -0.28
CA GLY A 80 -5.89 3.98 0.22
C GLY A 80 -6.12 5.45 0.57
N VAL A 81 -6.75 6.22 -0.33
CA VAL A 81 -7.09 7.63 -0.09
C VAL A 81 -8.06 7.79 1.07
N LEU A 82 -9.06 6.91 1.17
CA LEU A 82 -10.00 6.90 2.29
C LEU A 82 -9.28 6.66 3.62
N ALA A 83 -8.39 5.68 3.67
CA ALA A 83 -7.58 5.41 4.87
C ALA A 83 -6.72 6.61 5.26
N MET A 84 -6.07 7.27 4.30
CA MET A 84 -5.27 8.48 4.54
C MET A 84 -6.13 9.66 5.04
N GLY A 85 -7.35 9.81 4.52
CA GLY A 85 -8.28 10.82 5.00
C GLY A 85 -8.71 10.58 6.44
N VAL A 86 -8.98 9.32 6.82
CA VAL A 86 -9.32 8.94 8.18
C VAL A 86 -8.15 9.17 9.13
N THR A 87 -6.92 8.79 8.76
CA THR A 87 -5.75 9.03 9.62
C THR A 87 -5.45 10.51 9.79
N ALA A 88 -5.61 11.32 8.74
CA ALA A 88 -5.48 12.77 8.84
C ALA A 88 -6.55 13.40 9.75
N LEU A 89 -7.79 12.92 9.67
CA LEU A 89 -8.88 13.37 10.54
C LEU A 89 -8.59 13.04 12.00
N ILE A 90 -8.21 11.78 12.30
CA ILE A 90 -7.83 11.37 13.66
C ILE A 90 -6.66 12.22 14.16
N GLY A 91 -5.64 12.43 13.33
CA GLY A 91 -4.50 13.27 13.65
C GLY A 91 -4.88 14.72 13.98
N ARG A 92 -5.88 15.29 13.30
CA ARG A 92 -6.42 16.63 13.63
C ARG A 92 -7.21 16.65 14.93
N LEU A 93 -8.05 15.63 15.16
CA LEU A 93 -8.88 15.55 16.37
C LEU A 93 -8.04 15.34 17.64
N VAL A 94 -7.01 14.51 17.56
CA VAL A 94 -6.13 14.18 18.71
C VAL A 94 -4.92 15.12 18.79
N GLY A 95 -4.41 15.62 17.67
CA GLY A 95 -3.27 16.54 17.66
C GLY A 95 -3.58 17.92 18.23
N HIS A 96 -4.85 18.28 18.36
CA HIS A 96 -5.31 19.46 19.10
C HIS A 96 -5.58 19.17 20.59
N SER A 97 -5.44 17.93 21.05
CA SER A 97 -5.76 17.52 22.43
C SER A 97 -4.54 17.40 23.35
N VAL A 98 -3.39 17.97 22.97
CA VAL A 98 -2.18 18.12 23.80
C VAL A 98 -1.60 19.51 23.61
#